data_AF-A0A8H3BTL6-F1
#
_entry.id   AF-A0A8H3BTL6-F1
#
_cell.length_a   1.000
_cell.length_b   1.000
_cell.length_c   1.000
_cell.angle_alpha   90.00
_cell.angle_beta   90.00
_cell.angle_gamma   90.00
#
_symmetry.space_group_name_H-M   'P 1'
#
loop_
_entity.id
_entity.type
_entity.pdbx_description
1 polymer ?
#
loop_
_entity_poly.entity_id
_entity_poly.type
_entity_poly.pdbx_seq_one_letter_code
_entity_poly.pdbx_strand_id
1 'polypeptide(L)'
;MCVVDLAYGSLSPGFISFGAPLGLEEIEAESSTNDGRGLDPLFGEGVPEIAGGDELVIRAVDGLSFAGRSTFAPVSRGFFSGASVAFRTGAAHKLERGAIVNPAPALHVCVRHGAGVSVSTQIATLRRLLLKNVAEMDRHGLVAKALDGQVPLVITVHKADDMVTLLKLKAEIEDLASVPLRVTFAGVTEAHLVAKEIAAASVGVIVIPTRSFPASWDQTRILPGPPLSRDSLITRLFKANVTVGVGVVRPWDARNTRFNIAWAALESNGDLTKQDALALGTTNLQK
;
A
#
# COMPACT_ATOMS: atom_id res chain seq x y z
N MET A 1 13.06 10.12 34.43
CA MET A 1 12.81 8.98 33.52
C MET A 1 12.28 7.82 34.35
N CYS A 2 11.12 7.26 33.99
CA CYS A 2 10.59 6.06 34.65
C CYS A 2 11.21 4.83 33.96
N VAL A 3 11.87 3.96 34.72
CA VAL A 3 12.39 2.67 34.25
C VAL A 3 11.35 1.62 34.60
N VAL A 4 10.87 0.88 33.59
CA VAL A 4 9.89 -0.21 33.76
C VAL A 4 10.63 -1.53 33.61
N ASP A 5 10.61 -2.36 34.65
CA ASP A 5 11.10 -3.74 34.58
C ASP A 5 10.08 -4.61 33.82
N LEU A 6 10.55 -5.30 32.79
CA LEU A 6 9.72 -6.14 31.93
C LEU A 6 9.63 -7.59 32.42
N ALA A 7 10.35 -7.97 33.48
CA ALA A 7 10.37 -9.33 34.03
C ALA A 7 10.55 -10.41 32.93
N TYR A 8 11.65 -10.31 32.18
CA TYR A 8 11.96 -11.13 31.00
C TYR A 8 11.04 -10.94 29.77
N GLY A 9 10.17 -9.94 29.79
CA GLY A 9 9.37 -9.52 28.66
C GLY A 9 10.17 -8.77 27.59
N SER A 10 9.59 -8.65 26.40
CA SER A 10 10.15 -7.85 25.29
C SER A 10 9.17 -6.79 24.84
N LEU A 11 9.65 -5.57 24.61
CA LEU A 11 8.89 -4.51 23.94
C LEU A 11 9.19 -4.55 22.44
N SER A 12 8.14 -4.48 21.63
CA SER A 12 8.24 -4.29 20.18
C SER A 12 7.40 -3.08 19.78
N PRO A 13 7.73 -2.43 18.63
CA PRO A 13 6.82 -1.46 18.03
C PRO A 13 5.42 -2.07 17.81
N GLY A 14 4.40 -1.22 17.80
CA GLY A 14 3.04 -1.63 17.45
C GLY A 14 2.97 -2.08 15.98
N PHE A 15 2.24 -3.15 15.71
CA PHE A 15 2.01 -3.61 14.35
C PHE A 15 1.16 -2.61 13.56
N ILE A 16 1.51 -2.44 12.29
CA ILE A 16 0.77 -1.66 11.31
C ILE A 16 0.10 -2.64 10.35
N SER A 17 -1.19 -2.44 10.11
CA SER A 17 -1.94 -3.19 9.10
C SER A 17 -2.14 -2.32 7.87
N PHE A 18 -1.90 -2.89 6.69
CA PHE A 18 -2.05 -2.24 5.39
C PHE A 18 -2.82 -3.15 4.43
N GLY A 19 -3.66 -2.61 3.56
CA GLY A 19 -4.21 -3.32 2.38
C GLY A 19 -5.70 -3.66 2.46
N ALA A 20 -6.20 -4.08 3.61
CA ALA A 20 -7.62 -4.32 3.80
C ALA A 20 -8.37 -3.00 4.08
N PRO A 21 -9.67 -2.88 3.69
CA PRO A 21 -10.54 -1.71 3.87
C PRO A 21 -11.02 -1.64 5.32
N LEU A 22 -10.05 -1.76 6.20
CA LEU A 22 -10.22 -1.77 7.61
C LEU A 22 -11.15 -0.53 7.87
N GLY A 23 -12.28 -0.64 8.59
CA GLY A 23 -13.22 0.41 9.14
C GLY A 23 -13.56 1.63 8.33
N LEU A 24 -13.47 1.45 7.03
CA LEU A 24 -14.48 1.87 6.10
C LEU A 24 -15.46 0.72 5.81
N GLU A 25 -15.25 -0.46 6.40
CA GLU A 25 -16.06 -1.66 6.26
C GLU A 25 -16.07 -2.45 7.58
N GLU A 26 -17.27 -2.83 8.03
CA GLU A 26 -17.46 -3.73 9.18
C GLU A 26 -17.84 -5.14 8.76
N ILE A 27 -18.90 -5.27 7.95
CA ILE A 27 -19.41 -6.54 7.44
C ILE A 27 -19.40 -6.46 5.91
N GLU A 28 -18.41 -7.10 5.29
CA GLU A 28 -18.19 -7.10 3.83
C GLU A 28 -19.47 -7.39 3.01
N ALA A 29 -20.31 -8.30 3.51
CA ALA A 29 -21.55 -8.70 2.84
C ALA A 29 -22.75 -7.76 3.08
N GLU A 30 -22.65 -6.80 3.99
CA GLU A 30 -23.74 -5.88 4.36
C GLU A 30 -23.37 -4.46 3.94
N SER A 31 -23.92 -4.02 2.81
CA SER A 31 -23.57 -2.72 2.20
C SER A 31 -23.85 -1.52 3.11
N SER A 32 -24.82 -1.61 4.02
CA SER A 32 -25.12 -0.55 4.97
C SER A 32 -24.06 -0.35 6.05
N THR A 33 -23.12 -1.29 6.18
CA THR A 33 -22.00 -1.23 7.11
C THR A 33 -20.69 -0.77 6.48
N ASN A 34 -20.76 -0.31 5.22
CA ASN A 34 -19.60 0.08 4.42
C ASN A 34 -19.72 1.55 4.03
N ASP A 35 -18.59 2.26 3.99
CA ASP A 35 -18.48 3.67 3.56
C ASP A 35 -18.78 3.89 2.06
N GLY A 36 -19.08 2.80 1.34
CA GLY A 36 -19.30 2.81 -0.09
C GLY A 36 -18.03 2.69 -0.90
N ARG A 37 -18.15 2.88 -2.22
CA ARG A 37 -17.01 2.80 -3.16
C ARG A 37 -16.58 4.20 -3.55
N GLY A 38 -15.27 4.42 -3.58
CA GLY A 38 -14.71 5.64 -4.14
C GLY A 38 -15.07 5.79 -5.62
N LEU A 39 -15.34 7.03 -6.05
CA LEU A 39 -15.51 7.39 -7.44
C LEU A 39 -14.17 7.33 -8.18
N ASP A 40 -14.20 6.88 -9.43
CA ASP A 40 -13.01 6.74 -10.26
C ASP A 40 -13.16 7.56 -11.55
N PRO A 41 -12.20 8.44 -11.88
CA PRO A 41 -12.27 9.26 -13.09
C PRO A 41 -12.19 8.45 -14.40
N LEU A 42 -11.71 7.19 -14.36
CA LEU A 42 -11.61 6.30 -15.50
C LEU A 42 -12.79 5.33 -15.64
N PHE A 43 -13.84 5.43 -14.81
CA PHE A 43 -14.95 4.49 -14.81
C PHE A 43 -16.31 5.16 -14.73
N GLY A 44 -17.32 4.59 -15.41
CA GLY A 44 -18.70 5.07 -15.37
C GLY A 44 -18.87 6.46 -16.00
N GLU A 45 -19.67 7.32 -15.36
CA GLU A 45 -19.89 8.71 -15.78
C GLU A 45 -18.77 9.67 -15.31
N GLY A 46 -17.69 9.15 -14.73
CA GLY A 46 -16.60 9.93 -14.14
C GLY A 46 -16.96 10.48 -12.76
N VAL A 47 -16.26 11.54 -12.34
CA VAL A 47 -16.48 12.20 -11.06
C VAL A 47 -17.33 13.46 -11.28
N PRO A 48 -18.47 13.63 -10.58
CA PRO A 48 -19.28 14.83 -10.70
C PRO A 48 -18.50 16.10 -10.34
N GLU A 49 -18.70 17.19 -11.08
CA GLU A 49 -18.05 18.49 -10.81
C GLU A 49 -18.30 19.00 -9.38
N ILE A 50 -19.51 18.81 -8.85
CA ILE A 50 -19.84 19.19 -7.47
C ILE A 50 -19.01 18.43 -6.42
N ALA A 51 -18.54 17.23 -6.75
CA ALA A 51 -17.68 16.44 -5.89
C ALA A 51 -16.19 16.81 -6.05
N GLY A 52 -15.83 17.64 -7.04
CA GLY A 52 -14.46 18.07 -7.32
C GLY A 52 -13.91 17.62 -8.68
N GLY A 53 -14.71 16.95 -9.51
CA GLY A 53 -14.32 16.55 -10.87
C GLY A 53 -13.03 15.73 -10.92
N ASP A 54 -12.21 15.98 -11.95
CA ASP A 54 -10.94 15.28 -12.20
C ASP A 54 -9.88 15.49 -11.10
N GLU A 55 -10.04 16.52 -10.25
CA GLU A 55 -9.07 16.87 -9.20
C GLU A 55 -9.45 16.30 -7.82
N LEU A 56 -10.59 15.60 -7.72
CA LEU A 56 -11.04 15.01 -6.47
C LEU A 56 -10.04 13.97 -5.94
N VAL A 57 -9.50 14.24 -4.76
CA VAL A 57 -8.79 13.24 -3.95
C VAL A 57 -9.69 12.80 -2.79
N ILE A 58 -10.31 11.64 -2.92
CA ILE A 58 -11.11 11.02 -1.86
C ILE A 58 -10.22 10.72 -0.66
N ARG A 59 -10.64 11.09 0.56
CA ARG A 59 -9.85 10.89 1.77
C ARG A 59 -10.54 9.92 2.72
N ALA A 60 -9.87 8.82 3.04
CA ALA A 60 -10.38 7.81 3.98
C ALA A 60 -10.70 8.39 5.36
N VAL A 61 -10.03 9.48 5.77
CA VAL A 61 -10.27 10.12 7.07
C VAL A 61 -11.70 10.65 7.22
N ASP A 62 -12.41 10.89 6.12
CA ASP A 62 -13.75 11.50 6.14
C ASP A 62 -14.87 10.46 6.37
N GLY A 63 -14.71 9.24 5.83
CA GLY A 63 -15.60 8.09 6.08
C GLY A 63 -15.20 7.21 7.28
N LEU A 64 -14.09 7.54 7.95
CA LEU A 64 -13.48 6.73 9.00
C LEU A 64 -14.40 6.54 10.22
N SER A 65 -14.68 5.28 10.56
CA SER A 65 -15.48 4.90 11.74
C SER A 65 -14.65 4.15 12.80
N PHE A 66 -14.84 4.47 14.08
CA PHE A 66 -13.99 3.99 15.20
C PHE A 66 -14.63 2.91 16.09
N ALA A 67 -15.92 2.60 15.89
CA ALA A 67 -16.61 1.56 16.65
C ALA A 67 -16.33 0.13 16.11
N GLY A 68 -15.69 0.04 14.95
CA GLY A 68 -15.34 -1.19 14.25
C GLY A 68 -13.97 -1.77 14.54
N ARG A 69 -13.80 -3.08 14.33
CA ARG A 69 -12.56 -3.82 14.70
C ARG A 69 -11.46 -3.80 13.65
N SER A 70 -11.50 -2.83 12.75
CA SER A 70 -10.73 -2.77 11.52
C SER A 70 -10.69 -1.29 11.10
N THR A 71 -9.60 -0.64 10.67
CA THR A 71 -9.53 0.70 9.95
C THR A 71 -8.28 0.94 8.97
N PHE A 72 -8.38 1.30 7.65
CA PHE A 72 -7.38 1.73 6.60
C PHE A 72 -7.98 1.93 5.15
N ALA A 73 -7.42 2.87 4.34
CA ALA A 73 -7.62 3.28 2.90
C ALA A 73 -9.00 3.19 2.20
N PRO A 74 -9.39 4.14 1.30
CA PRO A 74 -10.72 4.14 0.65
C PRO A 74 -10.96 2.87 -0.17
N VAL A 75 -12.17 2.33 -0.10
CA VAL A 75 -12.55 1.14 -0.87
C VAL A 75 -12.71 1.52 -2.35
N SER A 76 -11.69 1.24 -3.15
CA SER A 76 -11.74 1.45 -4.60
C SER A 76 -11.54 0.13 -5.36
N ARG A 77 -12.24 0.00 -6.49
CA ARG A 77 -12.03 -1.09 -7.46
C ARG A 77 -11.39 -0.60 -8.76
N GLY A 78 -11.18 0.70 -8.90
CA GLY A 78 -10.66 1.31 -10.12
C GLY A 78 -9.17 1.65 -10.01
N PHE A 79 -8.72 2.54 -10.89
CA PHE A 79 -7.37 3.08 -10.96
C PHE A 79 -7.05 4.01 -9.78
N PHE A 80 -7.95 4.93 -9.42
CA PHE A 80 -7.69 5.92 -8.38
C PHE A 80 -8.33 5.49 -7.06
N SER A 81 -7.52 5.35 -6.01
CA SER A 81 -8.01 4.92 -4.69
C SER A 81 -8.06 6.07 -3.68
N GLY A 82 -7.29 7.14 -3.90
CA GLY A 82 -7.33 8.34 -3.05
C GLY A 82 -6.33 8.33 -1.90
N ALA A 83 -6.58 9.14 -0.88
CA ALA A 83 -5.73 9.32 0.29
C ALA A 83 -6.10 8.33 1.40
N SER A 84 -5.09 7.62 1.89
CA SER A 84 -5.23 6.77 3.08
C SER A 84 -5.28 7.58 4.38
N VAL A 85 -5.45 6.89 5.51
CA VAL A 85 -5.39 7.48 6.85
C VAL A 85 -4.67 6.53 7.79
N ALA A 86 -3.79 7.05 8.63
CA ALA A 86 -3.19 6.33 9.75
C ALA A 86 -3.83 6.84 11.04
N PHE A 87 -4.39 5.93 11.81
CA PHE A 87 -5.18 6.23 13.01
C PHE A 87 -5.02 5.04 13.98
N ARG A 88 -5.46 5.22 15.23
CA ARG A 88 -5.39 4.19 16.27
C ARG A 88 -6.69 3.41 16.33
N THR A 89 -6.60 2.10 16.09
CA THR A 89 -7.75 1.17 16.15
C THR A 89 -8.37 1.04 17.54
N GLY A 90 -7.65 1.44 18.59
CA GLY A 90 -8.17 1.45 19.96
C GLY A 90 -8.83 2.76 20.40
N ALA A 91 -8.90 3.78 19.53
CA ALA A 91 -9.58 5.03 19.85
C ALA A 91 -11.10 4.87 19.75
N ALA A 92 -11.85 5.55 20.62
CA ALA A 92 -13.32 5.47 20.65
C ALA A 92 -13.97 6.29 19.52
N HIS A 93 -13.35 7.42 19.14
CA HIS A 93 -13.83 8.31 18.09
C HIS A 93 -12.72 9.23 17.56
N LYS A 94 -12.98 9.87 16.42
CA LYS A 94 -12.06 10.78 15.71
C LYS A 94 -11.51 11.94 16.56
N LEU A 95 -12.30 12.43 17.53
CA LEU A 95 -11.91 13.54 18.43
C LEU A 95 -11.01 13.12 19.60
N GLU A 96 -10.75 11.82 19.80
CA GLU A 96 -9.88 11.38 20.89
C GLU A 96 -8.44 11.80 20.58
N ARG A 97 -7.70 12.18 21.61
CA ARG A 97 -6.33 12.66 21.45
C ARG A 97 -5.45 11.58 20.82
N GLY A 98 -4.92 11.89 19.64
CA GLY A 98 -4.08 10.97 18.87
C GLY A 98 -4.86 9.84 18.19
N ALA A 99 -6.19 9.94 18.09
CA ALA A 99 -7.00 9.01 17.30
C ALA A 99 -6.51 8.96 15.85
N ILE A 100 -6.34 10.12 15.22
CA ILE A 100 -5.68 10.24 13.91
C ILE A 100 -4.20 10.52 14.12
N VAL A 101 -3.35 9.65 13.60
CA VAL A 101 -1.89 9.79 13.62
C VAL A 101 -1.43 10.61 12.42
N ASN A 102 -1.96 10.30 11.23
CA ASN A 102 -1.71 11.04 10.00
C ASN A 102 -2.96 10.98 9.08
N PRO A 103 -3.57 12.12 8.73
CA PRO A 103 -4.80 12.17 7.95
C PRO A 103 -4.62 11.92 6.44
N ALA A 104 -3.38 11.85 5.93
CA ALA A 104 -3.05 11.55 4.54
C ALA A 104 -1.60 11.03 4.41
N PRO A 105 -1.30 9.81 4.90
CA PRO A 105 0.06 9.27 4.91
C PRO A 105 0.53 8.75 3.55
N ALA A 106 -0.37 8.47 2.61
CA ALA A 106 -0.04 7.99 1.27
C ALA A 106 -1.18 8.26 0.29
N LEU A 107 -0.81 8.51 -0.97
CA LEU A 107 -1.70 8.57 -2.13
C LEU A 107 -1.71 7.21 -2.82
N HIS A 108 -2.90 6.66 -3.12
CA HIS A 108 -3.05 5.30 -3.64
C HIS A 108 -3.60 5.28 -5.06
N VAL A 109 -2.93 4.53 -5.92
CA VAL A 109 -3.38 4.20 -7.28
C VAL A 109 -3.22 2.70 -7.53
N CYS A 110 -3.95 2.16 -8.49
CA CYS A 110 -3.97 0.74 -8.83
C CYS A 110 -3.75 0.55 -10.33
N VAL A 111 -2.82 -0.32 -10.69
CA VAL A 111 -2.52 -0.69 -12.08
C VAL A 111 -2.72 -2.19 -12.23
N ARG A 112 -3.78 -2.58 -12.95
CA ARG A 112 -4.12 -3.99 -13.17
C ARG A 112 -5.00 -4.22 -14.40
N HIS A 113 -4.98 -5.46 -14.88
CA HIS A 113 -5.95 -5.94 -15.86
C HIS A 113 -7.33 -6.12 -15.22
N GLY A 114 -8.39 -5.97 -16.03
CA GLY A 114 -9.77 -6.17 -15.57
C GLY A 114 -10.38 -5.00 -14.78
N ALA A 115 -9.71 -3.83 -14.74
CA ALA A 115 -10.23 -2.61 -14.12
C ALA A 115 -11.19 -1.79 -15.03
N GLY A 116 -11.70 -2.38 -16.12
CA GLY A 116 -12.58 -1.74 -17.11
C GLY A 116 -11.90 -0.84 -18.15
N VAL A 117 -10.69 -0.36 -17.87
CA VAL A 117 -9.82 0.34 -18.83
C VAL A 117 -8.50 -0.39 -19.02
N SER A 118 -7.83 -0.19 -20.16
CA SER A 118 -6.55 -0.85 -20.43
C SER A 118 -5.46 -0.38 -19.46
N VAL A 119 -4.48 -1.26 -19.20
CA VAL A 119 -3.30 -0.92 -18.40
C VAL A 119 -2.53 0.26 -19.00
N SER A 120 -2.45 0.34 -20.34
CA SER A 120 -1.84 1.47 -21.04
C SER A 120 -2.54 2.81 -20.73
N THR A 121 -3.87 2.82 -20.68
CA THR A 121 -4.64 4.01 -20.29
C THR A 121 -4.40 4.37 -18.83
N GLN A 122 -4.41 3.39 -17.92
CA GLN A 122 -4.11 3.62 -16.49
C GLN A 122 -2.73 4.28 -16.29
N ILE A 123 -1.69 3.74 -16.94
CA ILE A 123 -0.33 4.29 -16.88
C ILE A 123 -0.25 5.67 -17.57
N ALA A 124 -0.94 5.86 -18.69
CA ALA A 124 -0.99 7.16 -19.37
C ALA A 124 -1.67 8.23 -18.52
N THR A 125 -2.75 7.88 -17.81
CA THR A 125 -3.43 8.76 -16.85
C THR A 125 -2.51 9.11 -15.69
N LEU A 126 -1.80 8.13 -15.11
CA LEU A 126 -0.82 8.39 -14.06
C LEU A 126 0.28 9.34 -14.54
N ARG A 127 0.85 9.07 -15.73
CA ARG A 127 1.87 9.94 -16.34
C ARG A 127 1.35 11.36 -16.53
N ARG A 128 0.15 11.50 -17.11
CA ARG A 128 -0.48 12.82 -17.31
C ARG A 128 -0.71 13.55 -15.99
N LEU A 129 -1.22 12.87 -14.97
CA LEU A 129 -1.47 13.45 -13.64
C LEU A 129 -0.18 14.00 -13.02
N LEU A 130 0.89 13.22 -13.05
CA LEU A 130 2.19 13.62 -12.51
C LEU A 130 2.81 14.75 -13.34
N LEU A 131 2.86 14.64 -14.67
CA LEU A 131 3.45 15.65 -15.55
C LEU A 131 2.70 17.00 -15.49
N LYS A 132 1.36 16.98 -15.45
CA LYS A 132 0.55 18.21 -15.30
C LYS A 132 0.96 18.96 -14.04
N ASN A 133 1.03 18.26 -12.91
CA ASN A 133 1.40 18.85 -11.61
C ASN A 133 2.87 19.27 -11.53
N VAL A 134 3.78 18.61 -12.26
CA VAL A 134 5.19 19.04 -12.37
C VAL A 134 5.30 20.40 -13.06
N ALA A 135 4.47 20.65 -14.10
CA ALA A 135 4.47 21.90 -14.86
C ALA A 135 3.75 23.07 -14.15
N GLU A 136 2.95 22.78 -13.12
CA GLU A 136 2.21 23.80 -12.37
C GLU A 136 3.11 24.52 -11.35
N MET A 137 3.20 25.85 -11.47
CA MET A 137 4.04 26.69 -10.58
C MET A 137 3.49 26.78 -9.15
N ASP A 138 2.17 26.83 -8.99
CA ASP A 138 1.46 26.87 -7.70
C ASP A 138 0.77 25.55 -7.41
N ARG A 139 1.50 24.43 -7.56
CA ARG A 139 0.94 23.10 -7.30
C ARG A 139 0.52 22.95 -5.84
N HIS A 140 -0.71 22.50 -5.62
CA HIS A 140 -1.30 22.31 -4.30
C HIS A 140 -2.01 20.95 -4.20
N GLY A 141 -2.31 20.52 -2.98
CA GLY A 141 -3.01 19.25 -2.74
C GLY A 141 -2.07 18.04 -2.58
N LEU A 142 -2.66 16.85 -2.58
CA LEU A 142 -1.93 15.63 -2.20
C LEU A 142 -0.99 15.12 -3.29
N VAL A 143 -1.36 15.31 -4.57
CA VAL A 143 -0.53 14.94 -5.72
C VAL A 143 0.76 15.78 -5.73
N ALA A 144 0.65 17.08 -5.50
CA ALA A 144 1.80 17.97 -5.34
C ALA A 144 2.73 17.51 -4.20
N LYS A 145 2.16 17.19 -3.02
CA LYS A 145 2.94 16.64 -1.90
C LYS A 145 3.61 15.31 -2.22
N ALA A 146 3.01 14.49 -3.09
CA ALA A 146 3.64 13.27 -3.55
C ALA A 146 4.85 13.55 -4.44
N LEU A 147 4.72 14.48 -5.40
CA LEU A 147 5.81 14.93 -6.27
C LEU A 147 6.97 15.58 -5.50
N ASP A 148 6.66 16.31 -4.42
CA ASP A 148 7.67 16.91 -3.54
C ASP A 148 8.35 15.89 -2.61
N GLY A 149 8.00 14.60 -2.71
CA GLY A 149 8.53 13.53 -1.85
C GLY A 149 8.06 13.61 -0.39
N GLN A 150 7.08 14.45 -0.07
CA GLN A 150 6.53 14.58 1.29
C GLN A 150 5.61 13.41 1.64
N VAL A 151 4.87 12.88 0.65
CA VAL A 151 3.93 11.78 0.80
C VAL A 151 4.28 10.66 -0.19
N PRO A 152 4.36 9.38 0.23
CA PRO A 152 4.56 8.28 -0.70
C PRO A 152 3.38 8.07 -1.66
N LEU A 153 3.71 7.79 -2.92
CA LEU A 153 2.80 7.26 -3.93
C LEU A 153 2.81 5.72 -3.84
N VAL A 154 1.71 5.15 -3.37
CA VAL A 154 1.54 3.70 -3.26
C VAL A 154 0.77 3.20 -4.47
N ILE A 155 1.42 2.32 -5.25
CA ILE A 155 0.87 1.76 -6.47
C ILE A 155 0.58 0.28 -6.25
N THR A 156 -0.69 -0.10 -6.27
CA THR A 156 -1.08 -1.51 -6.25
C THR A 156 -0.85 -2.11 -7.63
N VAL A 157 0.08 -3.06 -7.73
CA VAL A 157 0.51 -3.68 -8.99
C VAL A 157 1.04 -5.09 -8.71
N HIS A 158 0.70 -6.05 -9.58
CA HIS A 158 1.14 -7.44 -9.42
C HIS A 158 2.13 -7.89 -10.50
N LYS A 159 1.93 -7.44 -11.74
CA LYS A 159 2.65 -7.91 -12.92
C LYS A 159 4.03 -7.26 -13.07
N ALA A 160 5.04 -8.06 -13.43
CA ALA A 160 6.42 -7.60 -13.55
C ALA A 160 6.63 -6.54 -14.63
N ASP A 161 6.00 -6.70 -15.80
CA ASP A 161 6.13 -5.75 -16.91
C ASP A 161 5.54 -4.37 -16.58
N ASP A 162 4.44 -4.37 -15.82
CA ASP A 162 3.79 -3.14 -15.36
C ASP A 162 4.68 -2.44 -14.31
N MET A 163 5.28 -3.19 -13.38
CA MET A 163 6.26 -2.65 -12.43
C MET A 163 7.46 -2.02 -13.15
N VAL A 164 8.03 -2.67 -14.17
CA VAL A 164 9.14 -2.10 -14.96
C VAL A 164 8.73 -0.81 -15.66
N THR A 165 7.52 -0.76 -16.21
CA THR A 165 6.99 0.46 -16.86
C THR A 165 6.83 1.59 -15.84
N LEU A 166 6.35 1.29 -14.65
CA LEU A 166 6.22 2.26 -13.56
C LEU A 166 7.58 2.73 -13.02
N LEU A 167 8.59 1.87 -12.96
CA LEU A 167 9.96 2.27 -12.62
C LEU A 167 10.56 3.23 -13.65
N LYS A 168 10.29 3.01 -14.94
CA LYS A 168 10.69 3.95 -16.00
C LYS A 168 9.97 5.29 -15.86
N LEU A 169 8.66 5.27 -15.57
CA LEU A 169 7.88 6.48 -15.34
C LEU A 169 8.41 7.24 -14.10
N LYS A 170 8.77 6.53 -13.03
CA LYS A 170 9.38 7.15 -11.85
C LYS A 170 10.67 7.90 -12.24
N ALA A 171 11.57 7.26 -12.98
CA ALA A 171 12.81 7.89 -13.44
C ALA A 171 12.53 9.13 -14.32
N GLU A 172 11.59 9.04 -15.27
CA GLU A 172 11.17 10.16 -16.12
C GLU A 172 10.69 11.36 -15.30
N ILE A 173 9.88 11.12 -14.26
CA ILE A 173 9.37 12.20 -13.39
C ILE A 173 10.46 12.77 -12.48
N GLU A 174 11.36 11.94 -11.96
CA GLU A 174 12.48 12.42 -11.12
C GLU A 174 13.45 13.29 -11.90
N ASP A 175 13.74 12.94 -13.16
CA ASP A 175 14.59 13.73 -14.05
C ASP A 175 13.98 15.12 -14.30
N LEU A 176 12.66 15.21 -14.44
CA LEU A 176 11.95 16.47 -14.67
C LEU A 176 11.77 17.30 -13.41
N ALA A 177 11.38 16.66 -12.30
CA ALA A 177 11.10 17.35 -11.03
C ALA A 177 12.38 17.69 -10.24
N SER A 178 13.50 17.03 -10.53
CA SER A 178 14.75 17.10 -9.76
C SER A 178 14.58 16.78 -8.26
N VAL A 179 13.53 16.05 -7.92
CA VAL A 179 13.19 15.63 -6.54
C VAL A 179 12.95 14.12 -6.55
N PRO A 180 13.51 13.36 -5.58
CA PRO A 180 13.29 11.94 -5.50
C PRO A 180 11.84 11.63 -5.13
N LEU A 181 11.15 10.89 -6.00
CA LEU A 181 9.77 10.46 -5.80
C LEU A 181 9.74 9.24 -4.88
N ARG A 182 9.01 9.34 -3.77
CA ARG A 182 8.78 8.21 -2.86
C ARG A 182 7.69 7.30 -3.42
N VAL A 183 8.10 6.19 -4.02
CA VAL A 183 7.19 5.19 -4.60
C VAL A 183 7.24 3.89 -3.78
N THR A 184 6.08 3.27 -3.59
CA THR A 184 5.95 1.95 -2.97
C THR A 184 5.01 1.09 -3.80
N PHE A 185 5.41 -0.14 -4.11
CA PHE A 185 4.53 -1.10 -4.78
C PHE A 185 3.79 -1.97 -3.78
N ALA A 186 2.48 -2.12 -3.92
CA ALA A 186 1.65 -3.02 -3.11
C ALA A 186 1.13 -4.19 -3.94
N GLY A 187 1.07 -5.40 -3.35
CA GLY A 187 0.61 -6.62 -4.03
C GLY A 187 1.76 -7.46 -4.59
N VAL A 188 2.54 -6.90 -5.52
CA VAL A 188 3.91 -7.31 -5.93
C VAL A 188 4.15 -8.81 -6.17
N THR A 189 3.13 -9.53 -6.64
CA THR A 189 3.19 -10.99 -6.78
C THR A 189 4.34 -11.47 -7.68
N GLU A 190 4.59 -10.78 -8.78
CA GLU A 190 5.66 -11.12 -9.72
C GLU A 190 6.97 -10.35 -9.45
N ALA A 191 7.08 -9.62 -8.33
CA ALA A 191 8.24 -8.75 -8.07
C ALA A 191 9.55 -9.53 -7.90
N HIS A 192 9.47 -10.82 -7.59
CA HIS A 192 10.64 -11.70 -7.57
C HIS A 192 11.36 -11.80 -8.92
N LEU A 193 10.68 -11.49 -10.05
CA LEU A 193 11.26 -11.46 -11.38
C LEU A 193 12.09 -10.19 -11.64
N VAL A 194 11.77 -9.09 -10.95
CA VAL A 194 12.35 -7.74 -11.17
C VAL A 194 12.88 -7.13 -9.87
N ALA A 195 13.30 -7.98 -8.93
CA ALA A 195 13.67 -7.57 -7.58
C ALA A 195 14.90 -6.66 -7.56
N LYS A 196 15.84 -6.87 -8.49
CA LYS A 196 17.07 -6.08 -8.60
C LYS A 196 16.77 -4.66 -9.08
N GLU A 197 15.88 -4.54 -10.04
CA GLU A 197 15.42 -3.28 -10.63
C GLU A 197 14.64 -2.46 -9.59
N ILE A 198 13.79 -3.11 -8.80
CA ILE A 198 13.07 -2.48 -7.68
C ILE A 198 14.05 -1.95 -6.63
N ALA A 199 15.06 -2.74 -6.25
CA ALA A 199 16.08 -2.33 -5.30
C ALA A 199 16.92 -1.16 -5.83
N ALA A 200 17.33 -1.22 -7.10
CA ALA A 200 18.11 -0.16 -7.75
C ALA A 200 17.35 1.18 -7.81
N ALA A 201 16.03 1.13 -7.99
CA ALA A 201 15.16 2.31 -7.99
C ALA A 201 14.79 2.82 -6.57
N SER A 202 15.30 2.18 -5.51
CA SER A 202 14.98 2.48 -4.11
C SER A 202 13.47 2.45 -3.81
N VAL A 203 12.75 1.52 -4.45
CA VAL A 203 11.30 1.35 -4.27
C VAL A 203 11.04 0.29 -3.19
N GLY A 204 10.25 0.68 -2.18
CA GLY A 204 9.75 -0.26 -1.18
C GLY A 204 8.61 -1.12 -1.72
N VAL A 205 8.41 -2.30 -1.13
CA VAL A 205 7.32 -3.20 -1.54
C VAL A 205 6.50 -3.66 -0.34
N ILE A 206 5.18 -3.76 -0.51
CA ILE A 206 4.25 -4.32 0.46
C ILE A 206 3.65 -5.58 -0.15
N VAL A 207 4.02 -6.74 0.40
CA VAL A 207 3.58 -8.05 -0.09
C VAL A 207 2.17 -8.34 0.44
N ILE A 208 1.20 -8.51 -0.49
CA ILE A 208 -0.21 -8.73 -0.18
C ILE A 208 -0.82 -9.67 -1.23
N PRO A 209 -1.29 -10.87 -0.87
CA PRO A 209 -1.17 -11.52 0.45
C PRO A 209 0.28 -11.88 0.83
N THR A 210 0.55 -12.06 2.12
CA THR A 210 1.88 -12.48 2.63
C THR A 210 2.33 -13.84 2.11
N ARG A 211 1.38 -14.71 1.74
CA ARG A 211 1.60 -15.99 1.07
C ARG A 211 0.99 -15.90 -0.32
N SER A 212 1.83 -16.03 -1.34
CA SER A 212 1.43 -15.85 -2.73
C SER A 212 0.25 -16.74 -3.10
N PHE A 213 -0.80 -16.16 -3.68
CA PHE A 213 -1.96 -16.90 -4.18
C PHE A 213 -2.42 -16.28 -5.52
N PRO A 214 -2.57 -17.06 -6.59
CA PRO A 214 -2.91 -16.56 -7.92
C PRO A 214 -4.43 -16.35 -8.05
N ALA A 215 -4.97 -15.26 -7.52
CA ALA A 215 -6.40 -14.96 -7.60
C ALA A 215 -6.82 -14.34 -8.96
N SER A 216 -5.87 -13.79 -9.72
CA SER A 216 -6.12 -13.16 -11.01
C SER A 216 -5.00 -13.47 -12.02
N TRP A 217 -5.23 -13.11 -13.28
CA TRP A 217 -4.27 -13.32 -14.37
C TRP A 217 -2.90 -12.65 -14.10
N ASP A 218 -2.92 -11.46 -13.52
CA ASP A 218 -1.71 -10.69 -13.16
C ASP A 218 -0.91 -11.31 -12.01
N GLN A 219 -1.45 -12.36 -11.38
CA GLN A 219 -0.86 -13.06 -10.26
C GLN A 219 -0.45 -14.50 -10.63
N THR A 220 -0.47 -14.87 -11.92
CA THR A 220 -0.25 -16.26 -12.35
C THR A 220 1.17 -16.76 -12.08
N ARG A 221 2.20 -15.92 -12.25
CA ARG A 221 3.59 -16.29 -11.95
C ARG A 221 3.88 -16.03 -10.47
N ILE A 222 3.32 -16.85 -9.58
CA ILE A 222 3.65 -16.79 -8.16
C ILE A 222 5.02 -17.42 -7.88
N LEU A 223 5.70 -16.93 -6.85
CA LEU A 223 6.73 -17.70 -6.16
C LEU A 223 6.07 -18.43 -4.98
N PRO A 224 5.92 -19.77 -5.02
CA PRO A 224 5.06 -20.51 -4.09
C PRO A 224 5.66 -20.66 -2.67
N GLY A 225 6.97 -20.42 -2.52
CA GLY A 225 7.68 -20.65 -1.26
C GLY A 225 7.94 -22.14 -0.95
N PRO A 226 8.56 -22.44 0.19
CA PRO A 226 8.81 -23.81 0.63
C PRO A 226 7.51 -24.59 0.88
N PRO A 227 7.50 -25.92 0.64
CA PRO A 227 8.59 -26.76 0.14
C PRO A 227 8.74 -26.74 -1.40
N LEU A 228 7.83 -26.09 -2.13
CA LEU A 228 7.80 -26.15 -3.60
C LEU A 228 8.92 -25.34 -4.27
N SER A 229 9.42 -24.33 -3.58
CA SER A 229 10.58 -23.52 -4.01
C SER A 229 11.44 -23.19 -2.80
N ARG A 230 12.73 -22.94 -3.03
CA ARG A 230 13.69 -22.64 -1.94
C ARG A 230 13.35 -21.35 -1.21
N ASP A 231 12.99 -20.31 -1.96
CA ASP A 231 12.70 -18.99 -1.42
C ASP A 231 11.20 -18.70 -1.54
N SER A 232 10.59 -18.09 -0.52
CA SER A 232 9.30 -17.40 -0.67
C SER A 232 9.47 -16.03 -1.31
N LEU A 233 8.37 -15.39 -1.74
CA LEU A 233 8.39 -14.05 -2.32
C LEU A 233 9.10 -13.03 -1.41
N ILE A 234 8.77 -13.06 -0.11
CA ILE A 234 9.37 -12.18 0.91
C ILE A 234 10.88 -12.44 1.00
N THR A 235 11.30 -13.69 1.14
CA THR A 235 12.72 -14.06 1.25
C THR A 235 13.50 -13.65 0.00
N ARG A 236 12.93 -13.84 -1.19
CA ARG A 236 13.57 -13.47 -2.46
C ARG A 236 13.77 -11.96 -2.62
N LEU A 237 12.78 -11.16 -2.21
CA LEU A 237 12.86 -9.70 -2.23
C LEU A 237 13.83 -9.18 -1.17
N PHE A 238 13.81 -9.78 0.03
CA PHE A 238 14.73 -9.44 1.10
C PHE A 238 16.19 -9.68 0.70
N LYS A 239 16.50 -10.83 0.08
CA LYS A 239 17.84 -11.14 -0.47
C LYS A 239 18.30 -10.18 -1.57
N ALA A 240 17.36 -9.53 -2.25
CA ALA A 240 17.66 -8.51 -3.26
C ALA A 240 17.85 -7.11 -2.65
N ASN A 241 17.90 -6.98 -1.31
CA ASN A 241 17.98 -5.71 -0.57
C ASN A 241 16.78 -4.77 -0.79
N VAL A 242 15.60 -5.33 -1.11
CA VAL A 242 14.37 -4.55 -1.19
C VAL A 242 13.81 -4.37 0.23
N THR A 243 13.33 -3.16 0.56
CA THR A 243 12.58 -2.96 1.82
C THR A 243 11.20 -3.60 1.68
N VAL A 244 10.95 -4.67 2.44
CA VAL A 244 9.71 -5.44 2.37
C VAL A 244 8.82 -5.16 3.59
N GLY A 245 7.60 -4.74 3.34
CA GLY A 245 6.49 -4.74 4.29
C GLY A 245 5.50 -5.86 3.99
N VAL A 246 4.66 -6.21 4.96
CA VAL A 246 3.54 -7.13 4.77
C VAL A 246 2.21 -6.43 4.97
N GLY A 247 1.24 -6.74 4.12
CA GLY A 247 -0.14 -6.30 4.28
C GLY A 247 -1.12 -7.47 4.37
N VAL A 248 -2.38 -7.11 4.50
CA VAL A 248 -3.51 -8.02 4.68
C VAL A 248 -4.53 -7.79 3.57
N VAL A 249 -5.19 -8.86 3.14
CA VAL A 249 -6.18 -8.79 2.05
C VAL A 249 -7.54 -8.41 2.60
N ARG A 250 -7.95 -9.03 3.71
CA ARG A 250 -9.27 -8.84 4.31
C ARG A 250 -9.19 -8.34 5.75
N PRO A 251 -10.24 -7.67 6.26
CA PRO A 251 -10.20 -7.11 7.60
C PRO A 251 -9.89 -8.11 8.71
N TRP A 252 -10.44 -9.32 8.61
CA TRP A 252 -10.21 -10.38 9.59
C TRP A 252 -8.76 -10.89 9.62
N ASP A 253 -7.97 -10.70 8.55
CA ASP A 253 -6.56 -11.10 8.47
C ASP A 253 -5.65 -10.22 9.34
N ALA A 254 -6.06 -9.00 9.69
CA ALA A 254 -5.24 -8.04 10.44
C ALA A 254 -4.75 -8.60 11.79
N ARG A 255 -5.59 -9.38 12.48
CA ARG A 255 -5.21 -10.03 13.75
C ARG A 255 -4.14 -11.10 13.57
N ASN A 256 -3.99 -11.63 12.34
CA ASN A 256 -3.07 -12.71 12.02
C ASN A 256 -1.68 -12.23 11.62
N THR A 257 -1.42 -10.92 11.56
CA THR A 257 -0.11 -10.37 11.15
C THR A 257 1.06 -11.01 11.92
N ARG A 258 0.91 -11.22 13.24
CA ARG A 258 1.94 -11.87 14.07
C ARG A 258 2.24 -13.31 13.64
N PHE A 259 1.22 -14.05 13.24
CA PHE A 259 1.39 -15.41 12.72
C PHE A 259 2.00 -15.38 11.31
N ASN A 260 1.56 -14.46 10.46
CA ASN A 260 2.07 -14.32 9.09
C ASN A 260 3.57 -13.96 9.05
N ILE A 261 4.04 -13.04 9.89
CA ILE A 261 5.47 -12.70 9.96
C ILE A 261 6.31 -13.82 10.58
N ALA A 262 5.78 -14.53 11.57
CA ALA A 262 6.46 -15.68 12.15
C ALA A 262 6.60 -16.80 11.11
N TRP A 263 5.58 -17.01 10.30
CA TRP A 263 5.60 -17.95 9.18
C TRP A 263 6.63 -17.54 8.13
N ALA A 264 6.68 -16.27 7.74
CA ALA A 264 7.69 -15.75 6.82
C ALA A 264 9.12 -15.96 7.35
N ALA A 265 9.33 -15.79 8.66
CA ALA A 265 10.62 -16.08 9.30
C ALA A 265 11.00 -17.56 9.18
N LEU A 266 10.06 -18.48 9.40
CA LEU A 266 10.30 -19.92 9.25
C LEU A 266 10.60 -20.31 7.79
N GLU A 267 9.84 -19.75 6.83
CA GLU A 267 10.07 -19.97 5.39
C GLU A 267 11.41 -19.43 4.90
N SER A 268 11.99 -18.46 5.60
CA SER A 268 13.30 -17.91 5.26
C SER A 268 14.46 -18.86 5.55
N ASN A 269 14.23 -19.97 6.27
CA ASN A 269 15.26 -20.93 6.64
C ASN A 269 16.53 -20.28 7.26
N GLY A 270 16.32 -19.25 8.09
CA GLY A 270 17.38 -18.51 8.78
C GLY A 270 17.86 -17.23 8.09
N ASP A 271 17.38 -16.92 6.87
CA ASP A 271 17.74 -15.68 6.18
C ASP A 271 17.14 -14.43 6.84
N LEU A 272 15.96 -14.53 7.45
CA LEU A 272 15.34 -13.46 8.23
C LEU A 272 15.59 -13.69 9.72
N THR A 273 16.20 -12.70 10.38
CA THR A 273 16.26 -12.71 11.84
C THR A 273 14.88 -12.43 12.44
N LYS A 274 14.73 -12.67 13.75
CA LYS A 274 13.50 -12.30 14.47
C LYS A 274 13.20 -10.80 14.37
N GLN A 275 14.23 -9.96 14.35
CA GLN A 275 14.07 -8.51 14.21
C GLN A 275 13.60 -8.14 12.81
N ASP A 276 14.16 -8.77 11.77
CA ASP A 276 13.73 -8.55 10.38
C ASP A 276 12.28 -8.96 10.18
N ALA A 277 11.88 -10.11 10.73
CA ALA A 277 10.51 -10.59 10.68
C ALA A 277 9.52 -9.62 11.37
N LEU A 278 9.89 -9.07 12.54
CA LEU A 278 9.08 -8.04 13.20
C LEU A 278 9.03 -6.74 12.39
N ALA A 279 10.13 -6.36 11.73
CA ALA A 279 10.21 -5.16 10.91
C ALA A 279 9.23 -5.19 9.72
N LEU A 280 8.96 -6.37 9.14
CA LEU A 280 8.00 -6.55 8.04
C LEU A 280 6.61 -5.96 8.34
N GLY A 281 6.14 -6.11 9.58
CA GLY A 281 4.83 -5.62 10.03
C GLY A 281 4.87 -4.34 10.86
N THR A 282 6.04 -3.72 11.00
CA THR A 282 6.24 -2.55 11.88
C THR A 282 7.01 -1.44 11.17
N THR A 283 8.33 -1.35 11.38
CA THR A 283 9.16 -0.23 10.94
C THR A 283 9.30 -0.13 9.42
N ASN A 284 9.21 -1.24 8.68
CA ASN A 284 9.30 -1.18 7.21
C ASN A 284 8.08 -0.50 6.58
N LEU A 285 6.92 -0.57 7.23
CA LEU A 285 5.69 0.09 6.77
C LEU A 285 5.68 1.61 7.06
N GLN A 286 6.66 2.12 7.82
CA GLN A 286 6.80 3.54 8.13
C GLN A 286 7.75 4.28 7.18
N LYS A 287 8.55 3.53 6.40
CA LYS A 287 9.53 4.06 5.44
C LYS A 287 8.84 4.37 4.12
#